data_AF-A0A953B2G3-F1
#
_entry.id   AF-A0A953B2G3-F1
#
_cell.length_a   1.000
_cell.length_b   1.000
_cell.length_c   1.000
_cell.angle_alpha   90.00
_cell.angle_beta   90.00
_cell.angle_gamma   90.00
#
_symmetry.space_group_name_H-M   'P 1'
#
loop_
_entity.id
_entity.type
_entity.pdbx_description
1 polymer ?
#
loop_
_entity_poly.entity_id
_entity_poly.type
_entity_poly.pdbx_seq_one_letter_code
_entity_poly.pdbx_strand_id
1 'polypeptide(L)'
;VVVLAALAGALGEAEEGGTLPTRYVFDEGHHVFAAADSAFSAHLTGQETAELRCWLLGAEGGRPRGRGVNYWGASRARGLKRRVEDLIAGDGEAEAALAEALEAARVLPAEEWLRRLAERTPQGPTEGFLAAVRRQVLARAQDADGLYGLEADARPLDGAVAEAAARLAAALARLAAPLTGLAGRLRRRLDKEADTLDTATRLRIEAVVRSLRRRVEVGLGGWRAMLQALAEETPPEFVDWFAIDRVEGRETDVGMHRHWVDPTIPFAAAVAAPAHGLVVTSATLTDGSGDVEADWAAAEARTGAAHLPEPALRARVPSPFDYARQTRVIVVTDVARDDLDQVAAAYRSLFLASGGGALGLFTAIARLRGVHKRIAPAMEQAGLMLLAQHVDGMDTSTLVDIFRAEEDACLLGTDAVRDGVDVPGRSLRLIVFDRVPWPRPDILHRVRRAHFGGQRYDDALTRLRLKQAFGRLVRRADDRGVFVLLDRMLPSRLAGAFPDGVRIERIGLAEAVAEVRGFFQGN
;
A
#
# COMPACT_ATOMS: atom_id res chain seq x y z
N VAL A 1 -8.51 7.20 1.48
CA VAL A 1 -8.24 8.65 1.66
C VAL A 1 -8.71 9.16 3.02
N VAL A 2 -9.96 8.93 3.45
CA VAL A 2 -10.47 9.40 4.77
C VAL A 2 -9.78 8.72 5.95
N VAL A 3 -9.53 7.41 5.90
CA VAL A 3 -8.79 6.68 6.97
C VAL A 3 -7.37 7.22 7.09
N LEU A 4 -6.67 7.40 5.96
CA LEU A 4 -5.34 8.01 5.93
C LEU A 4 -5.36 9.47 6.38
N ALA A 5 -6.41 10.25 6.11
CA ALA A 5 -6.55 11.62 6.59
C ALA A 5 -6.84 11.70 8.10
N ALA A 6 -7.61 10.75 8.64
CA ALA A 6 -7.88 10.62 10.08
C ALA A 6 -6.63 10.13 10.84
N LEU A 7 -5.93 9.13 10.27
CA LEU A 7 -4.63 8.63 10.76
C LEU A 7 -3.57 9.72 10.66
N ALA A 8 -3.48 10.40 9.52
CA ALA A 8 -2.66 11.59 9.32
C ALA A 8 -3.00 12.63 10.38
N GLY A 9 -4.27 12.96 10.59
CA GLY A 9 -4.69 13.87 11.66
C GLY A 9 -4.19 13.43 13.04
N ALA A 10 -4.46 12.19 13.44
CA ALA A 10 -4.04 11.63 14.72
C ALA A 10 -2.51 11.53 14.90
N LEU A 11 -1.78 11.36 13.79
CA LEU A 11 -0.32 11.39 13.69
C LEU A 11 0.23 12.80 13.44
N GLY A 12 -0.62 13.83 13.37
CA GLY A 12 -0.23 15.23 13.15
C GLY A 12 0.21 15.60 11.71
N GLU A 13 -0.13 14.79 10.71
CA GLU A 13 0.16 14.97 9.29
C GLU A 13 -0.89 15.77 8.49
N ALA A 14 -2.05 16.13 9.08
CA ALA A 14 -3.03 17.01 8.42
C ALA A 14 -2.45 18.43 8.22
N GLU A 15 -2.62 19.00 7.03
CA GLU A 15 -2.32 20.42 6.78
C GLU A 15 -3.31 21.33 7.53
N GLU A 16 -2.76 22.41 8.09
CA GLU A 16 -3.44 23.66 8.51
C GLU A 16 -4.61 23.55 9.51
N GLY A 17 -4.31 23.81 10.79
CA GLY A 17 -5.22 24.52 11.72
C GLY A 17 -6.48 23.81 12.22
N GLY A 18 -6.82 22.61 11.76
CA GLY A 18 -8.03 21.90 12.18
C GLY A 18 -7.90 21.16 13.51
N THR A 19 -8.88 21.33 14.42
CA THR A 19 -9.12 20.39 15.52
C THR A 19 -9.42 19.00 14.97
N LEU A 20 -8.82 17.95 15.52
CA LEU A 20 -9.12 16.59 15.10
C LEU A 20 -10.60 16.25 15.32
N PRO A 21 -11.24 15.55 14.37
CA PRO A 21 -12.59 15.05 14.59
C PRO A 21 -12.62 14.20 15.86
N THR A 22 -13.62 14.41 16.71
CA THR A 22 -13.78 13.58 17.93
C THR A 22 -14.63 12.34 17.66
N ARG A 23 -15.24 12.21 16.48
CA ARG A 23 -16.06 11.07 16.08
C ARG A 23 -15.67 10.65 14.67
N TYR A 24 -15.53 9.35 14.48
CA TYR A 24 -15.07 8.77 13.22
C TYR A 24 -16.09 7.78 12.67
N VAL A 25 -16.30 7.83 11.36
CA VAL A 25 -17.02 6.81 10.60
C VAL A 25 -16.07 6.29 9.53
N PHE A 26 -15.62 5.05 9.70
CA PHE A 26 -14.84 4.34 8.69
C PHE A 26 -15.79 3.50 7.85
N ASP A 27 -16.14 4.05 6.69
CA ASP A 27 -16.68 3.25 5.60
C ASP A 27 -15.55 2.45 4.94
N GLU A 28 -15.86 1.26 4.48
CA GLU A 28 -14.88 0.24 4.06
C GLU A 28 -13.84 -0.11 5.13
N GLY A 29 -14.33 -0.32 6.35
CA GLY A 29 -13.55 -0.69 7.54
C GLY A 29 -12.62 -1.89 7.40
N HIS A 30 -12.81 -2.74 6.39
CA HIS A 30 -11.88 -3.82 6.08
C HIS A 30 -10.49 -3.32 5.63
N HIS A 31 -10.35 -2.05 5.24
CA HIS A 31 -9.07 -1.40 4.93
C HIS A 31 -8.35 -0.81 6.15
N VAL A 32 -8.98 -0.77 7.33
CA VAL A 32 -8.39 -0.13 8.54
C VAL A 32 -7.02 -0.72 8.86
N PHE A 33 -6.87 -2.04 8.83
CA PHE A 33 -5.59 -2.71 9.09
C PHE A 33 -4.47 -2.22 8.15
N ALA A 34 -4.72 -2.20 6.84
CA ALA A 34 -3.73 -1.77 5.85
C ALA A 34 -3.44 -0.27 5.92
N ALA A 35 -4.46 0.55 6.22
CA ALA A 35 -4.28 1.98 6.41
C ALA A 35 -3.45 2.29 7.66
N ALA A 36 -3.73 1.59 8.77
CA ALA A 36 -2.93 1.68 9.99
C ALA A 36 -1.50 1.22 9.74
N ASP A 37 -1.30 0.12 9.02
CA ASP A 37 0.03 -0.38 8.66
C ASP A 37 0.86 0.67 7.94
N SER A 38 0.28 1.28 6.90
CA SER A 38 0.93 2.34 6.13
C SER A 38 1.20 3.60 6.94
N ALA A 39 0.34 3.94 7.92
CA ALA A 39 0.45 5.17 8.68
C ALA A 39 1.47 5.07 9.83
N PHE A 40 1.61 3.87 10.42
CA PHE A 40 2.51 3.63 11.56
C PHE A 40 3.82 2.91 11.17
N SER A 41 4.04 2.66 9.87
CA SER A 41 5.32 2.16 9.36
C SER A 41 6.37 3.27 9.28
N ALA A 42 7.65 2.88 9.30
CA ALA A 42 8.78 3.78 9.07
C ALA A 42 9.74 3.17 8.05
N HIS A 43 10.16 3.95 7.05
CA HIS A 43 11.08 3.49 6.01
C HIS A 43 12.35 4.35 5.99
N LEU A 44 13.51 3.76 6.24
CA LEU A 44 14.80 4.43 6.06
C LEU A 44 15.33 4.06 4.67
N THR A 45 14.85 4.77 3.65
CA THR A 45 15.19 4.52 2.24
C THR A 45 15.91 5.68 1.57
N GLY A 46 16.47 5.44 0.40
CA GLY A 46 17.08 6.49 -0.41
C GLY A 46 16.07 7.54 -0.84
N GLN A 47 14.86 7.14 -1.19
CA GLN A 47 13.81 8.09 -1.57
C GLN A 47 13.37 8.95 -0.38
N GLU A 48 13.03 8.38 0.78
CA GLU A 48 12.59 9.17 1.94
C GLU A 48 13.68 10.14 2.45
N THR A 49 14.94 9.70 2.44
CA THR A 49 16.08 10.54 2.86
C THR A 49 16.35 11.66 1.85
N ALA A 50 16.24 11.40 0.54
CA ALA A 50 16.26 12.44 -0.48
C ALA A 50 15.08 13.41 -0.35
N GLU A 51 13.91 12.93 0.07
CA GLU A 51 12.74 13.76 0.36
C GLU A 51 12.96 14.74 1.50
N LEU A 52 13.56 14.28 2.59
CA LEU A 52 13.97 15.16 3.67
C LEU A 52 15.04 16.17 3.21
N ARG A 53 16.00 15.74 2.38
CA ARG A 53 17.04 16.63 1.83
C ARG A 53 16.43 17.77 1.02
N CYS A 54 15.56 17.45 0.07
CA CYS A 54 14.89 18.45 -0.76
C CYS A 54 14.03 19.39 0.10
N TRP A 55 13.37 18.89 1.14
CA TRP A 55 12.64 19.75 2.07
C TRP A 55 13.55 20.74 2.80
N LEU A 56 14.75 20.31 3.21
CA LEU A 56 15.74 21.13 3.93
C LEU A 56 16.48 22.10 3.02
N LEU A 57 17.08 21.61 1.93
CA LEU A 57 17.99 22.36 1.06
C LEU A 57 17.28 23.03 -0.13
N GLY A 58 16.09 22.54 -0.50
CA GLY A 58 15.40 22.90 -1.73
C GLY A 58 15.80 22.00 -2.90
N ALA A 59 15.26 22.28 -4.08
CA ALA A 59 15.64 21.57 -5.30
C ALA A 59 17.08 21.98 -5.70
N GLU A 60 17.98 21.01 -5.72
CA GLU A 60 19.39 21.23 -6.07
C GLU A 60 19.66 21.06 -7.59
N GLY A 61 18.72 20.49 -8.34
CA GLY A 61 18.71 20.40 -9.80
C GLY A 61 17.69 21.35 -10.47
N GLY A 62 17.95 21.75 -11.71
CA GLY A 62 16.96 22.47 -12.55
C GLY A 62 15.69 21.64 -12.77
N ARG A 63 14.57 22.29 -13.13
CA ARG A 63 13.24 21.63 -13.31
C ARG A 63 13.38 20.23 -13.92
N PRO A 64 12.80 19.18 -13.30
CA PRO A 64 12.93 17.83 -13.83
C PRO A 64 12.35 17.77 -15.25
N ARG A 65 13.20 17.42 -16.22
CA ARG A 65 12.78 17.03 -17.57
C ARG A 65 12.50 15.54 -17.55
N GLY A 66 11.23 15.14 -17.52
CA GLY A 66 10.86 13.75 -17.74
C GLY A 66 9.63 13.30 -16.96
N ARG A 67 8.77 12.58 -17.67
CA ARG A 67 7.43 12.14 -17.29
C ARG A 67 7.51 11.04 -16.22
N GLY A 68 6.98 11.30 -15.02
CA GLY A 68 6.86 10.30 -13.95
C GLY A 68 6.77 10.95 -12.57
N VAL A 69 5.54 11.20 -12.12
CA VAL A 69 5.12 11.60 -10.76
C VAL A 69 5.87 12.82 -10.18
N ASN A 70 5.19 13.96 -10.13
CA ASN A 70 5.64 15.13 -9.37
C ASN A 70 5.66 14.79 -7.86
N TYR A 71 6.76 14.21 -7.36
CA TYR A 71 6.92 13.91 -5.93
C TYR A 71 7.01 15.16 -5.05
N TRP A 72 7.27 16.32 -5.65
CA TRP A 72 7.52 17.58 -4.94
C TRP A 72 6.36 18.56 -5.10
N GLY A 73 5.63 18.82 -4.01
CA GLY A 73 4.78 20.01 -3.94
C GLY A 73 5.62 21.29 -4.10
N ALA A 74 5.06 22.31 -4.77
CA ALA A 74 5.77 23.56 -5.10
C ALA A 74 6.38 24.29 -3.88
N SER A 75 5.86 24.06 -2.67
CA SER A 75 6.37 24.61 -1.42
C SER A 75 7.67 23.96 -0.93
N ARG A 76 7.89 22.67 -1.24
CA ARG A 76 9.04 21.86 -0.79
C ARG A 76 10.32 22.24 -1.55
N ALA A 77 10.19 22.55 -2.84
CA ALA A 77 11.29 22.95 -3.71
C ALA A 77 12.03 24.24 -3.27
N ARG A 78 11.42 25.06 -2.38
CA ARG A 78 12.02 26.31 -1.89
C ARG A 78 13.08 26.12 -0.79
N GLY A 79 13.15 24.94 -0.16
CA GLY A 79 14.04 24.66 0.98
C GLY A 79 13.60 25.34 2.29
N LEU A 80 14.18 24.90 3.41
CA LEU A 80 13.83 25.39 4.75
C LEU A 80 14.20 26.86 4.93
N LYS A 81 15.39 27.26 4.44
CA LYS A 81 15.89 28.64 4.57
C LYS A 81 14.86 29.68 4.13
N ARG A 82 14.38 29.57 2.89
CA ARG A 82 13.39 30.50 2.33
C ARG A 82 12.05 30.53 3.07
N ARG A 83 11.71 29.49 3.83
CA ARG A 83 10.45 29.43 4.58
C ARG A 83 10.54 30.11 5.94
N VAL A 84 11.75 30.27 6.49
CA VAL A 84 11.95 30.71 7.88
C VAL A 84 12.87 31.90 8.03
N GLU A 85 13.60 32.33 6.99
CA GLU A 85 14.60 33.40 7.08
C GLU A 85 14.04 34.72 7.61
N ASP A 86 12.83 35.09 7.21
CA ASP A 86 12.13 36.28 7.73
C ASP A 86 11.62 36.08 9.16
N LEU A 87 11.27 34.85 9.54
CA LEU A 87 10.79 34.51 10.88
C LEU A 87 11.90 34.46 11.94
N ILE A 88 13.15 34.32 11.52
CA ILE A 88 14.31 34.23 12.43
C ILE A 88 15.25 35.42 12.33
N ALA A 89 14.97 36.36 11.43
CA ALA A 89 15.82 37.52 11.20
C ALA A 89 16.08 38.28 12.51
N GLY A 90 17.35 38.45 12.86
CA GLY A 90 17.77 39.13 14.10
C GLY A 90 17.87 38.23 15.34
N ASP A 91 17.50 36.94 15.24
CA ASP A 91 17.85 35.92 16.24
C ASP A 91 19.09 35.16 15.73
N GLY A 92 20.28 35.67 16.07
CA GLY A 92 21.55 35.11 15.60
C GLY A 92 21.76 33.64 15.99
N GLU A 93 21.16 33.19 17.09
CA GLU A 93 21.24 31.79 17.49
C GLU A 93 20.28 30.89 16.69
N ALA A 94 19.12 31.41 16.27
CA ALA A 94 18.23 30.71 15.33
C ALA A 94 18.81 30.67 13.91
N GLU A 95 19.45 31.75 13.46
CA GLU A 95 20.19 31.79 12.20
C GLU A 95 21.35 30.78 12.18
N ALA A 96 22.13 30.71 13.27
CA ALA A 96 23.19 29.71 13.43
C ALA A 96 22.64 28.27 13.42
N ALA A 97 21.55 28.01 14.16
CA ALA A 97 20.92 26.69 14.17
C ALA A 97 20.39 26.30 12.77
N LEU A 98 19.82 27.23 12.02
CA LEU A 98 19.42 26.98 10.64
C LEU A 98 20.64 26.64 9.77
N ALA A 99 21.72 27.42 9.86
CA ALA A 99 22.93 27.18 9.07
C ALA A 99 23.54 25.79 9.36
N GLU A 100 23.64 25.42 10.64
CA GLU A 100 24.10 24.10 11.06
C GLU A 100 23.20 22.97 10.56
N ALA A 101 21.88 23.14 10.63
CA ALA A 101 20.94 22.15 10.11
C ALA A 101 21.08 21.94 8.60
N LEU A 102 21.25 23.02 7.83
CA LEU A 102 21.43 22.94 6.38
C LEU A 102 22.76 22.27 6.02
N GLU A 103 23.84 22.53 6.75
CA GLU A 103 25.10 21.85 6.52
C GLU A 103 25.02 20.36 6.89
N ALA A 104 24.44 20.04 8.05
CA ALA A 104 24.21 18.67 8.48
C ALA A 104 23.30 17.89 7.51
N ALA A 105 22.36 18.56 6.84
CA ALA A 105 21.46 17.95 5.85
C ALA A 105 22.21 17.37 4.65
N ARG A 106 23.47 17.78 4.41
CA ARG A 106 24.30 17.24 3.33
C ARG A 106 24.63 15.75 3.49
N VAL A 107 24.41 15.19 4.69
CA VAL A 107 24.50 13.74 4.93
C VAL A 107 23.49 12.93 4.10
N LEU A 108 22.34 13.53 3.76
CA LEU A 108 21.26 12.88 3.03
C LEU A 108 21.62 12.80 1.53
N PRO A 109 21.17 11.79 0.79
CA PRO A 109 21.57 11.57 -0.60
C PRO A 109 21.08 12.71 -1.50
N ALA A 110 21.97 13.20 -2.37
CA ALA A 110 21.61 14.12 -3.45
C ALA A 110 21.02 13.37 -4.65
N GLU A 111 20.60 14.07 -5.70
CA GLU A 111 20.19 13.46 -6.97
C GLU A 111 21.23 12.45 -7.49
N GLU A 112 20.81 11.51 -8.34
CA GLU A 112 21.65 10.45 -8.90
C GLU A 112 22.24 9.47 -7.87
N TRP A 113 21.72 9.43 -6.64
CA TRP A 113 22.20 8.51 -5.60
C TRP A 113 22.08 7.04 -6.02
N LEU A 114 20.98 6.63 -6.68
CA LEU A 114 20.83 5.27 -7.22
C LEU A 114 21.95 4.91 -8.20
N ARG A 115 22.32 5.86 -9.07
CA ARG A 115 23.43 5.68 -10.03
C ARG A 115 24.75 5.47 -9.30
N ARG A 116 25.02 6.26 -8.26
CA ARG A 116 26.22 6.07 -7.41
C ARG A 116 26.23 4.73 -6.67
N LEU A 117 25.08 4.26 -6.20
CA LEU A 117 24.99 2.92 -5.60
C LEU A 117 25.29 1.82 -6.63
N ALA A 118 24.79 1.95 -7.87
CA ALA A 118 25.06 1.02 -8.96
C ALA A 118 26.55 1.03 -9.38
N GLU A 119 27.16 2.22 -9.45
CA GLU A 119 28.58 2.44 -9.77
C GLU A 119 29.52 2.10 -8.59
N ARG A 120 28.98 1.73 -7.41
CA ARG A 120 29.72 1.42 -6.17
C ARG A 120 30.56 2.60 -5.66
N THR A 121 30.07 3.82 -5.82
CA THR A 121 30.69 5.07 -5.39
C THR A 121 29.80 5.87 -4.42
N PRO A 122 29.30 5.26 -3.32
CA PRO A 122 28.39 5.93 -2.39
C PRO A 122 29.07 7.13 -1.72
N GLN A 123 28.31 8.22 -1.57
CA GLN A 123 28.77 9.46 -0.94
C GLN A 123 28.13 9.67 0.43
N GLY A 124 29.00 9.77 1.44
CA GLY A 124 28.60 10.07 2.81
C GLY A 124 27.90 8.91 3.53
N PRO A 125 27.50 9.13 4.80
CA PRO A 125 26.95 8.08 5.66
C PRO A 125 25.66 7.43 5.14
N THR A 126 24.74 8.21 4.55
CA THR A 126 23.45 7.67 4.11
C THR A 126 23.61 6.73 2.93
N GLU A 127 24.28 7.17 1.85
CA GLU A 127 24.53 6.29 0.70
C GLU A 127 25.43 5.11 1.07
N GLY A 128 26.36 5.28 2.02
CA GLY A 128 27.17 4.19 2.56
C GLY A 128 26.31 3.09 3.22
N PHE A 129 25.31 3.49 4.02
CA PHE A 129 24.34 2.55 4.59
C PHE A 129 23.49 1.88 3.51
N LEU A 130 22.92 2.65 2.58
CA LEU A 130 22.10 2.11 1.49
C LEU A 130 22.90 1.13 0.60
N ALA A 131 24.17 1.41 0.33
CA ALA A 131 25.06 0.51 -0.41
C ALA A 131 25.28 -0.81 0.34
N ALA A 132 25.47 -0.75 1.66
CA ALA A 132 25.66 -1.94 2.49
C ALA A 132 24.38 -2.79 2.55
N VAL A 133 23.23 -2.14 2.75
CA VAL A 133 21.89 -2.77 2.70
C VAL A 133 21.67 -3.44 1.35
N ARG A 134 21.88 -2.72 0.25
CA ARG A 134 21.76 -3.24 -1.13
C ARG A 134 22.59 -4.51 -1.32
N ARG A 135 23.85 -4.49 -0.85
CA ARG A 135 24.74 -5.65 -0.95
C ARG A 135 24.23 -6.85 -0.15
N GLN A 136 23.72 -6.64 1.08
CA GLN A 136 23.15 -7.72 1.89
C GLN A 136 21.91 -8.33 1.22
N VAL A 137 21.01 -7.50 0.66
CA VAL A 137 19.81 -7.98 -0.04
C VAL A 137 20.20 -8.80 -1.26
N LEU A 138 21.07 -8.27 -2.13
CA LEU A 138 21.52 -8.99 -3.33
C LEU A 138 22.25 -10.30 -3.00
N ALA A 139 23.03 -10.36 -1.91
CA ALA A 139 23.71 -11.57 -1.47
C ALA A 139 22.76 -12.67 -0.97
N ARG A 140 21.53 -12.31 -0.61
CA ARG A 140 20.51 -13.23 -0.08
C ARG A 140 19.37 -13.50 -1.06
N ALA A 141 19.27 -12.72 -2.13
CA ALA A 141 18.26 -12.91 -3.15
C ALA A 141 18.46 -14.24 -3.89
N GLN A 142 17.37 -15.00 -4.04
CA GLN A 142 17.37 -16.23 -4.83
C GLN A 142 17.31 -15.94 -6.35
N ASP A 143 16.66 -14.84 -6.74
CA ASP A 143 16.54 -14.38 -8.13
C ASP A 143 16.91 -12.89 -8.24
N ALA A 144 18.23 -12.62 -8.24
CA ALA A 144 18.74 -11.26 -8.24
C ALA A 144 18.43 -10.48 -9.53
N ASP A 145 18.07 -11.15 -10.63
CA ASP A 145 17.75 -10.55 -11.93
C ASP A 145 16.23 -10.49 -12.20
N GLY A 146 15.41 -10.83 -11.20
CA GLY A 146 13.95 -10.82 -11.28
C GLY A 146 13.35 -9.43 -11.50
N LEU A 147 12.13 -9.43 -12.06
CA LEU A 147 11.35 -8.21 -12.36
C LEU A 147 10.79 -7.50 -11.11
N TYR A 148 10.70 -8.21 -9.99
CA TYR A 148 10.07 -7.75 -8.75
C TYR A 148 11.10 -7.27 -7.75
N GLY A 149 10.64 -6.51 -6.74
CA GLY A 149 11.47 -6.11 -5.62
C GLY A 149 12.08 -7.31 -4.88
N LEU A 150 13.22 -7.06 -4.26
CA LEU A 150 13.95 -8.05 -3.46
C LEU A 150 13.86 -7.65 -1.99
N GLU A 151 13.79 -8.65 -1.13
CA GLU A 151 13.83 -8.44 0.31
C GLU A 151 14.78 -9.44 0.97
N ALA A 152 15.31 -9.05 2.12
CA ALA A 152 16.11 -9.91 2.96
C ALA A 152 15.85 -9.60 4.43
N ASP A 153 15.83 -10.64 5.25
CA ASP A 153 15.81 -10.50 6.71
C ASP A 153 16.98 -9.59 7.13
N ALA A 154 16.73 -8.63 8.04
CA ALA A 154 17.77 -7.75 8.55
C ALA A 154 18.87 -8.54 9.29
N ARG A 155 18.51 -9.71 9.83
CA ARG A 155 19.37 -10.62 10.60
C ARG A 155 19.65 -11.93 9.86
N PRO A 156 20.81 -12.58 10.09
CA PRO A 156 21.96 -12.08 10.86
C PRO A 156 22.53 -10.80 10.22
N LEU A 157 23.02 -9.86 11.00
CA LEU A 157 23.44 -8.56 10.47
C LEU A 157 24.85 -8.65 9.87
N ASP A 158 25.04 -8.17 8.65
CA ASP A 158 26.37 -8.05 8.05
C ASP A 158 27.20 -6.96 8.77
N GLY A 159 28.48 -7.23 9.02
CA GLY A 159 29.35 -6.32 9.77
C GLY A 159 29.50 -4.94 9.11
N ALA A 160 29.50 -4.88 7.78
CA ALA A 160 29.58 -3.60 7.07
C ALA A 160 28.24 -2.84 7.10
N VAL A 161 27.11 -3.54 7.21
CA VAL A 161 25.82 -2.88 7.49
C VAL A 161 25.81 -2.30 8.90
N ALA A 162 26.30 -3.06 9.90
CA ALA A 162 26.38 -2.58 11.29
C ALA A 162 27.25 -1.31 11.41
N GLU A 163 28.44 -1.30 10.79
CA GLU A 163 29.32 -0.13 10.79
C GLU A 163 28.68 1.09 10.10
N ALA A 164 28.08 0.88 8.93
CA ALA A 164 27.41 1.95 8.20
C ALA A 164 26.20 2.50 8.96
N ALA A 165 25.45 1.63 9.64
CA ALA A 165 24.31 2.01 10.48
C ALA A 165 24.74 2.91 11.65
N ALA A 166 25.83 2.57 12.35
CA ALA A 166 26.36 3.39 13.45
C ALA A 166 26.82 4.78 12.97
N ARG A 167 27.52 4.85 11.82
CA ARG A 167 27.94 6.11 11.20
C ARG A 167 26.74 6.98 10.79
N LEU A 168 25.72 6.36 10.20
CA LEU A 168 24.50 7.07 9.81
C LEU A 168 23.73 7.56 11.04
N ALA A 169 23.56 6.74 12.08
CA ALA A 169 22.86 7.12 13.31
C ALA A 169 23.49 8.36 13.96
N ALA A 170 24.82 8.43 14.03
CA ALA A 170 25.55 9.59 14.54
C ALA A 170 25.33 10.84 13.66
N ALA A 171 25.30 10.68 12.34
CA ALA A 171 25.09 11.79 11.42
C ALA A 171 23.64 12.32 11.45
N LEU A 172 22.64 11.43 11.55
CA LEU A 172 21.24 11.83 11.74
C LEU A 172 21.01 12.51 13.09
N ALA A 173 21.72 12.11 14.15
CA ALA A 173 21.68 12.81 15.43
C ALA A 173 22.21 14.25 15.33
N ARG A 174 23.32 14.46 14.61
CA ARG A 174 23.86 15.80 14.32
C ARG A 174 22.91 16.67 13.48
N LEU A 175 22.11 16.07 12.59
CA LEU A 175 21.07 16.79 11.85
C LEU A 175 19.86 17.13 12.74
N ALA A 176 19.44 16.22 13.61
CA ALA A 176 18.27 16.39 14.48
C ALA A 176 18.46 17.51 15.52
N ALA A 177 19.67 17.64 16.09
CA ALA A 177 19.97 18.61 17.14
C ALA A 177 19.68 20.08 16.75
N PRO A 178 20.23 20.64 15.66
CA PRO A 178 19.97 22.03 15.27
C PRO A 178 18.51 22.26 14.84
N LEU A 179 17.85 21.28 14.22
CA LEU A 179 16.41 21.37 13.89
C LEU A 179 15.54 21.45 15.15
N THR A 180 15.87 20.67 16.18
CA THR A 180 15.22 20.75 17.50
C THR A 180 15.45 22.10 18.15
N GLY A 181 16.69 22.59 18.10
CA GLY A 181 17.05 23.91 18.62
C GLY A 181 16.25 25.04 17.97
N LEU A 182 16.17 25.03 16.63
CA LEU A 182 15.40 25.99 15.85
C LEU A 182 13.91 25.97 16.22
N ALA A 183 13.29 24.78 16.28
CA ALA A 183 11.88 24.65 16.68
C ALA A 183 11.64 25.15 18.13
N GLY A 184 12.56 24.85 19.04
CA GLY A 184 12.52 25.32 20.43
C GLY A 184 12.60 26.84 20.54
N ARG A 185 13.42 27.50 19.70
CA ARG A 185 13.54 28.97 19.65
C ARG A 185 12.28 29.65 19.16
N LEU A 186 11.78 29.18 18.02
CA LEU A 186 10.53 29.67 17.45
C LEU A 186 9.35 29.52 18.44
N ARG A 187 9.29 28.40 19.18
CA ARG A 187 8.29 28.24 20.25
C ARG A 187 8.48 29.22 21.41
N ARG A 188 9.72 29.49 21.84
CA ARG A 188 9.99 30.52 22.87
C ARG A 188 9.61 31.91 22.38
N ARG A 189 9.77 32.19 21.09
CA ARG A 189 9.34 33.47 20.49
C ARG A 189 7.82 33.64 20.57
N LEU A 190 7.05 32.59 20.21
CA LEU A 190 5.59 32.60 20.34
C LEU A 190 5.11 32.90 21.76
N ASP A 191 5.85 32.41 22.76
CA ASP A 191 5.55 32.63 24.18
C ASP A 191 5.94 34.05 24.64
N LYS A 192 7.15 34.51 24.31
CA LYS A 192 7.67 35.83 24.71
C LYS A 192 6.95 37.01 24.04
N GLU A 193 6.55 36.85 22.78
CA GLU A 193 5.92 37.90 21.97
C GLU A 193 4.41 37.62 21.80
N ALA A 194 3.78 36.93 22.76
CA ALA A 194 2.40 36.46 22.65
C ALA A 194 1.36 37.58 22.47
N ASP A 195 1.67 38.79 22.96
CA ASP A 195 0.85 40.00 22.92
C ASP A 195 1.22 40.97 21.79
N THR A 196 2.32 40.71 21.08
CA THR A 196 2.91 41.63 20.09
C THR A 196 3.03 41.03 18.69
N LEU A 197 3.05 39.71 18.55
CA LEU A 197 3.05 39.03 17.25
C LEU A 197 1.71 39.20 16.53
N ASP A 198 1.76 39.60 15.26
CA ASP A 198 0.58 39.59 14.41
C ASP A 198 0.13 38.15 14.11
N THR A 199 -1.17 38.00 13.84
CA THR A 199 -1.81 36.70 13.59
C THR A 199 -1.14 35.91 12.47
N ALA A 200 -0.73 36.56 11.38
CA ALA A 200 -0.15 35.87 10.22
C ALA A 200 1.24 35.31 10.56
N THR A 201 2.09 36.09 11.21
CA THR A 201 3.41 35.63 11.69
C THR A 201 3.27 34.53 12.71
N ARG A 202 2.35 34.66 13.68
CA ARG A 202 2.08 33.63 14.69
C ARG A 202 1.73 32.28 14.06
N LEU A 203 0.75 32.25 13.15
CA LEU A 203 0.31 31.03 12.47
C LEU A 203 1.45 30.40 11.65
N ARG A 204 2.28 31.23 10.99
CA ARG A 204 3.46 30.76 10.25
C ARG A 204 4.49 30.11 11.18
N ILE A 205 4.79 30.73 12.33
CA ILE A 205 5.73 30.17 13.30
C ILE A 205 5.20 28.83 13.85
N GLU A 206 3.92 28.77 14.23
CA GLU A 206 3.29 27.53 14.70
C GLU A 206 3.35 26.41 13.66
N ALA A 207 3.08 26.73 12.39
CA ALA A 207 3.19 25.77 11.29
C ALA A 207 4.62 25.27 11.09
N VAL A 208 5.62 26.16 11.15
CA VAL A 208 7.04 25.79 11.02
C VAL A 208 7.48 24.92 12.20
N VAL A 209 7.14 25.29 13.44
CA VAL A 209 7.48 24.51 14.65
C VAL A 209 6.88 23.11 14.55
N ARG A 210 5.60 23.00 14.19
CA ARG A 210 4.91 21.71 14.01
C ARG A 210 5.61 20.86 12.94
N SER A 211 5.95 21.46 11.80
CA SER A 211 6.62 20.77 10.70
C SER A 211 8.02 20.28 11.08
N LEU A 212 8.82 21.12 11.76
CA LEU A 212 10.16 20.77 12.25
C LEU A 212 10.09 19.62 13.27
N ARG A 213 9.23 19.76 14.30
CA ARG A 213 9.07 18.74 15.34
C ARG A 213 8.65 17.41 14.74
N ARG A 214 7.68 17.38 13.84
CA ARG A 214 7.26 16.14 13.16
C ARG A 214 8.43 15.45 12.46
N ARG A 215 9.22 16.18 11.67
CA ARG A 215 10.35 15.59 10.93
C ARG A 215 11.46 15.10 11.84
N VAL A 216 11.67 15.76 12.98
CA VAL A 216 12.67 15.33 13.96
C VAL A 216 12.18 14.15 14.79
N GLU A 217 10.99 14.26 15.39
CA GLU A 217 10.45 13.28 16.33
C GLU A 217 10.00 12.00 15.62
N VAL A 218 9.24 12.13 14.52
CA VAL A 218 8.69 10.98 13.77
C VAL A 218 9.70 10.46 12.76
N GLY A 219 10.18 11.32 11.84
CA GLY A 219 11.09 10.91 10.77
C GLY A 219 12.47 10.51 11.27
N LEU A 220 13.28 11.49 11.68
CA LEU A 220 14.65 11.25 12.14
C LEU A 220 14.70 10.38 13.40
N GLY A 221 13.75 10.55 14.32
CA GLY A 221 13.60 9.73 15.53
C GLY A 221 13.33 8.27 15.19
N GLY A 222 12.36 8.01 14.30
CA GLY A 222 12.05 6.67 13.81
C GLY A 222 13.25 5.99 13.13
N TRP A 223 13.91 6.69 12.20
CA TRP A 223 15.11 6.16 11.52
C TRP A 223 16.26 5.86 12.49
N ARG A 224 16.48 6.72 13.50
CA ARG A 224 17.51 6.47 14.52
C ARG A 224 17.15 5.27 15.40
N ALA A 225 15.89 5.11 15.78
CA ALA A 225 15.43 3.94 16.54
C ALA A 225 15.56 2.63 15.72
N MET A 226 15.32 2.69 14.41
CA MET A 226 15.57 1.56 13.50
C MET A 226 17.05 1.19 13.45
N LEU A 227 17.94 2.18 13.25
CA LEU A 227 19.39 1.95 13.21
C LEU A 227 19.93 1.41 14.55
N GLN A 228 19.41 1.88 15.69
CA GLN A 228 19.78 1.37 17.00
C GLN A 228 19.36 -0.10 17.18
N ALA A 229 18.15 -0.47 16.73
CA ALA A 229 17.66 -1.84 16.81
C ALA A 229 18.48 -2.84 15.97
N LEU A 230 19.21 -2.37 14.95
CA LEU A 230 20.18 -3.23 14.24
C LEU A 230 21.35 -3.65 15.14
N ALA A 231 21.79 -2.79 16.05
CA ALA A 231 22.85 -3.10 17.01
C ALA A 231 22.37 -3.96 18.19
N GLU A 232 21.10 -3.84 18.54
CA GLU A 232 20.47 -4.53 19.69
C GLU A 232 19.58 -5.68 19.21
N GLU A 233 18.27 -5.57 19.40
CA GLU A 233 17.24 -6.46 18.88
C GLU A 233 16.07 -5.63 18.33
N THR A 234 15.41 -6.12 17.27
CA THR A 234 14.16 -5.50 16.81
C THR A 234 13.09 -5.73 17.87
N PRO A 235 12.41 -4.68 18.37
CA PRO A 235 11.38 -4.88 19.38
C PRO A 235 10.28 -5.81 18.86
N PRO A 236 9.70 -6.68 19.71
CA PRO A 236 8.81 -7.77 19.29
C PRO A 236 7.51 -7.30 18.63
N GLU A 237 7.10 -6.07 18.87
CA GLU A 237 5.94 -5.44 18.22
C GLU A 237 6.23 -5.01 16.77
N PHE A 238 7.49 -5.01 16.35
CA PHE A 238 7.93 -4.62 15.00
C PHE A 238 8.53 -5.78 14.22
N VAL A 239 8.52 -5.62 12.90
CA VAL A 239 9.35 -6.39 11.98
C VAL A 239 10.22 -5.43 11.18
N ASP A 240 11.52 -5.73 11.14
CA ASP A 240 12.52 -5.01 10.37
C ASP A 240 13.06 -5.88 9.23
N TRP A 241 13.15 -5.30 8.05
CA TRP A 241 13.78 -5.96 6.90
C TRP A 241 14.48 -4.97 5.98
N PHE A 242 15.28 -5.51 5.07
CA PHE A 242 15.95 -4.76 4.02
C PHE A 242 15.30 -5.06 2.67
N ALA A 243 15.15 -4.04 1.83
CA ALA A 243 14.55 -4.20 0.51
C ALA A 243 15.28 -3.40 -0.58
N ILE A 244 15.12 -3.89 -1.81
CA ILE A 244 15.41 -3.19 -3.07
C ILE A 244 14.10 -3.17 -3.85
N ASP A 245 13.53 -1.98 -3.99
CA ASP A 245 12.31 -1.81 -4.78
C ASP A 245 12.65 -1.77 -6.26
N ARG A 246 11.83 -2.46 -7.07
CA ARG A 246 12.02 -2.55 -8.51
C ARG A 246 10.72 -2.31 -9.26
N VAL A 247 10.84 -1.63 -10.39
CA VAL A 247 9.80 -1.51 -11.41
C VAL A 247 10.36 -2.07 -12.70
N GLU A 248 9.77 -3.16 -13.20
CA GLU A 248 10.21 -3.84 -14.42
C GLU A 248 11.70 -4.22 -14.41
N GLY A 249 12.19 -4.69 -13.25
CA GLY A 249 13.59 -5.07 -13.06
C GLY A 249 14.56 -3.90 -12.81
N ARG A 250 14.14 -2.65 -12.99
CA ARG A 250 14.96 -1.48 -12.65
C ARG A 250 14.79 -1.11 -11.19
N GLU A 251 15.91 -0.95 -10.47
CA GLU A 251 15.91 -0.46 -9.10
C GLU A 251 15.38 0.97 -9.01
N THR A 252 14.42 1.18 -8.13
CA THR A 252 13.76 2.47 -7.87
C THR A 252 14.01 2.99 -6.46
N ASP A 253 14.21 2.10 -5.49
CA ASP A 253 14.59 2.48 -4.14
C ASP A 253 15.38 1.35 -3.45
N VAL A 254 16.06 1.69 -2.35
CA VAL A 254 16.75 0.76 -1.47
C VAL A 254 16.59 1.25 -0.05
N GLY A 255 16.36 0.37 0.91
CA GLY A 255 16.39 0.78 2.31
C GLY A 255 16.03 -0.30 3.32
N MET A 256 15.85 0.18 4.54
CA MET A 256 15.35 -0.59 5.67
C MET A 256 13.90 -0.20 5.94
N HIS A 257 13.04 -1.18 6.16
CA HIS A 257 11.63 -0.98 6.45
C HIS A 257 11.33 -1.51 7.85
N ARG A 258 10.46 -0.79 8.56
CA ARG A 258 9.91 -1.17 9.85
C ARG A 258 8.40 -1.07 9.81
N HIS A 259 7.73 -2.16 10.15
CA HIS A 259 6.28 -2.21 10.27
C HIS A 259 5.89 -2.81 11.61
N TRP A 260 4.72 -2.43 12.12
CA TRP A 260 4.10 -3.12 13.24
C TRP A 260 3.67 -4.52 12.84
N VAL A 261 3.90 -5.51 13.70
CA VAL A 261 3.32 -6.84 13.52
C VAL A 261 1.80 -6.73 13.53
N ASP A 262 1.25 -6.05 14.55
CA ASP A 262 -0.15 -5.63 14.61
C ASP A 262 -0.26 -4.08 14.59
N PRO A 263 -0.55 -3.48 13.41
CA PRO A 263 -0.70 -2.04 13.27
C PRO A 263 -1.98 -1.50 13.91
N THR A 264 -2.90 -2.36 14.34
CA THR A 264 -4.15 -1.92 14.96
C THR A 264 -3.95 -1.49 16.42
N ILE A 265 -2.84 -1.88 17.06
CA ILE A 265 -2.42 -1.43 18.40
C ILE A 265 -2.16 0.09 18.41
N PRO A 266 -1.21 0.63 17.61
CA PRO A 266 -0.98 2.07 17.59
C PRO A 266 -2.19 2.84 17.03
N PHE A 267 -2.97 2.25 16.13
CA PHE A 267 -4.25 2.83 15.69
C PHE A 267 -5.24 3.01 16.85
N ALA A 268 -5.45 1.97 17.66
CA ALA A 268 -6.35 2.03 18.79
C ALA A 268 -5.89 3.09 19.80
N ALA A 269 -4.59 3.16 20.08
CA ALA A 269 -4.03 4.14 21.00
C ALA A 269 -4.12 5.59 20.47
N ALA A 270 -3.76 5.83 19.20
CA ALA A 270 -3.64 7.18 18.65
C ALA A 270 -4.97 7.73 18.11
N VAL A 271 -5.89 6.88 17.67
CA VAL A 271 -7.14 7.31 17.01
C VAL A 271 -8.36 6.90 17.82
N ALA A 272 -8.47 5.62 18.16
CA ALA A 272 -9.72 5.12 18.73
C ALA A 272 -9.91 5.52 20.20
N ALA A 273 -8.85 5.51 21.01
CA ALA A 273 -8.87 5.89 22.42
C ALA A 273 -9.20 7.38 22.66
N PRO A 274 -8.62 8.37 21.93
CA PRO A 274 -9.01 9.77 22.09
C PRO A 274 -10.36 10.12 21.43
N ALA A 275 -10.94 9.23 20.62
CA ALA A 275 -12.25 9.48 20.00
C ALA A 275 -13.39 9.35 21.02
N HIS A 276 -14.38 10.23 20.91
CA HIS A 276 -15.66 10.10 21.61
C HIS A 276 -16.54 8.97 21.04
N GLY A 277 -16.28 8.52 19.82
CA GLY A 277 -17.06 7.45 19.21
C GLY A 277 -16.53 7.05 17.84
N LEU A 278 -16.65 5.76 17.55
CA LEU A 278 -16.16 5.13 16.33
C LEU A 278 -17.21 4.21 15.73
N VAL A 279 -17.50 4.38 14.44
CA VAL A 279 -18.30 3.43 13.65
C VAL A 279 -17.43 2.86 12.55
N VAL A 280 -17.30 1.54 12.50
CA VAL A 280 -16.55 0.83 11.45
C VAL A 280 -17.51 -0.06 10.69
N THR A 281 -17.72 0.22 9.41
CA THR A 281 -18.68 -0.50 8.57
C THR A 281 -18.02 -1.01 7.29
N SER A 282 -18.43 -2.19 6.84
CA SER A 282 -18.08 -2.70 5.51
C SER A 282 -18.95 -3.91 5.15
N ALA A 283 -19.19 -4.10 3.86
CA ALA A 283 -19.86 -5.28 3.32
C ALA A 283 -19.10 -6.61 3.56
N THR A 284 -17.80 -6.56 3.88
CA THR A 284 -16.94 -7.76 3.97
C THR A 284 -16.16 -7.89 5.28
N LEU A 285 -16.65 -7.23 6.35
CA LEU A 285 -15.93 -7.17 7.60
C LEU A 285 -15.70 -8.56 8.23
N THR A 286 -16.75 -9.37 8.30
CA THR A 286 -16.73 -10.73 8.84
C THR A 286 -16.18 -11.76 7.85
N ASP A 287 -15.39 -12.72 8.34
CA ASP A 287 -14.58 -13.65 7.53
C ASP A 287 -15.40 -14.75 6.81
N GLY A 288 -16.59 -15.08 7.28
CA GLY A 288 -17.47 -16.08 6.64
C GLY A 288 -16.92 -17.50 6.78
N SER A 289 -16.27 -17.82 7.89
CA SER A 289 -15.72 -19.14 8.20
C SER A 289 -16.81 -20.18 8.49
N GLY A 290 -18.04 -19.73 8.77
CA GLY A 290 -19.16 -20.55 9.24
C GLY A 290 -19.30 -20.56 10.76
N ASP A 291 -18.32 -20.01 11.49
CA ASP A 291 -18.39 -19.75 12.93
C ASP A 291 -18.58 -18.24 13.14
N VAL A 292 -19.75 -17.86 13.65
CA VAL A 292 -20.15 -16.46 13.82
C VAL A 292 -19.24 -15.72 14.81
N GLU A 293 -18.83 -16.37 15.90
CA GLU A 293 -17.98 -15.72 16.90
C GLU A 293 -16.55 -15.59 16.41
N ALA A 294 -16.02 -16.61 15.72
CA ALA A 294 -14.72 -16.51 15.07
C ALA A 294 -14.70 -15.43 13.99
N ASP A 295 -15.78 -15.30 13.22
CA ASP A 295 -15.93 -14.28 12.18
C ASP A 295 -15.94 -12.86 12.73
N TRP A 296 -16.58 -12.65 13.88
CA TRP A 296 -16.55 -11.36 14.59
C TRP A 296 -15.21 -11.09 15.24
N ALA A 297 -14.56 -12.09 15.85
CA ALA A 297 -13.22 -11.95 16.40
C ALA A 297 -12.21 -11.54 15.31
N ALA A 298 -12.31 -12.12 14.11
CA ALA A 298 -11.48 -11.73 12.97
C ALA A 298 -11.76 -10.28 12.50
N ALA A 299 -13.02 -9.85 12.52
CA ALA A 299 -13.40 -8.47 12.23
C ALA A 299 -12.85 -7.49 13.28
N GLU A 300 -12.93 -7.83 14.56
CA GLU A 300 -12.44 -7.01 15.67
C GLU A 300 -10.91 -6.88 15.64
N ALA A 301 -10.19 -7.98 15.37
CA ALA A 301 -8.75 -7.97 15.19
C ALA A 301 -8.33 -7.07 14.01
N ARG A 302 -9.04 -7.13 12.86
CA ARG A 302 -8.72 -6.32 11.68
C ARG A 302 -8.97 -4.83 11.89
N THR A 303 -9.95 -4.48 12.71
CA THR A 303 -10.38 -3.09 12.94
C THR A 303 -9.72 -2.44 14.14
N GLY A 304 -8.98 -3.20 14.94
CA GLY A 304 -8.43 -2.74 16.22
C GLY A 304 -9.45 -2.65 17.34
N ALA A 305 -10.69 -3.09 17.12
CA ALA A 305 -11.72 -3.13 18.15
C ALA A 305 -11.34 -4.05 19.32
N ALA A 306 -10.50 -5.06 19.06
CA ALA A 306 -9.96 -5.94 20.10
C ALA A 306 -9.06 -5.22 21.12
N HIS A 307 -8.54 -4.04 20.78
CA HIS A 307 -7.67 -3.23 21.65
C HIS A 307 -8.42 -2.12 22.40
N LEU A 308 -9.74 -2.04 22.24
CA LEU A 308 -10.57 -1.06 22.94
C LEU A 308 -10.83 -1.47 24.39
N PRO A 309 -11.02 -0.50 25.30
CA PRO A 309 -11.29 -0.78 26.70
C PRO A 309 -12.65 -1.48 26.93
N GLU A 310 -13.61 -1.24 26.03
CA GLU A 310 -14.94 -1.86 26.07
C GLU A 310 -15.18 -2.68 24.79
N PRO A 311 -15.91 -3.80 24.88
CA PRO A 311 -16.28 -4.60 23.70
C PRO A 311 -17.08 -3.78 22.69
N ALA A 312 -16.78 -3.97 21.41
CA ALA A 312 -17.51 -3.29 20.34
C ALA A 312 -18.95 -3.80 20.20
N LEU A 313 -19.86 -2.89 19.87
CA LEU A 313 -21.21 -3.25 19.46
C LEU A 313 -21.17 -3.86 18.06
N ARG A 314 -21.67 -5.09 17.93
CA ARG A 314 -21.69 -5.86 16.68
C ARG A 314 -23.05 -5.74 16.01
N ALA A 315 -23.06 -5.48 14.70
CA ALA A 315 -24.29 -5.45 13.90
C ALA A 315 -24.04 -6.04 12.51
N ARG A 316 -24.93 -6.92 12.05
CA ARG A 316 -24.90 -7.48 10.69
C ARG A 316 -26.26 -7.25 10.03
N VAL A 317 -26.22 -6.70 8.81
CA VAL A 317 -27.41 -6.50 7.97
C VAL A 317 -27.30 -7.42 6.76
N PRO A 318 -28.35 -8.21 6.43
CA PRO A 318 -28.32 -9.07 5.25
C PRO A 318 -28.27 -8.24 3.96
N SER A 319 -27.65 -8.79 2.92
CA SER A 319 -27.64 -8.17 1.60
C SER A 319 -29.06 -8.13 1.01
N PRO A 320 -29.45 -7.05 0.31
CA PRO A 320 -30.73 -6.98 -0.38
C PRO A 320 -30.77 -7.76 -1.71
N PHE A 321 -29.64 -8.29 -2.18
CA PHE A 321 -29.50 -8.93 -3.49
C PHE A 321 -29.76 -10.44 -3.47
N ASP A 322 -30.34 -10.97 -4.54
CA ASP A 322 -30.55 -12.41 -4.76
C ASP A 322 -29.36 -13.02 -5.51
N TYR A 323 -28.25 -13.20 -4.79
CA TYR A 323 -27.02 -13.71 -5.41
C TYR A 323 -27.18 -15.09 -6.04
N ALA A 324 -28.07 -15.95 -5.52
CA ALA A 324 -28.29 -17.28 -6.06
C ALA A 324 -28.86 -17.24 -7.49
N ARG A 325 -29.71 -16.24 -7.79
CA ARG A 325 -30.24 -16.02 -9.15
C ARG A 325 -29.35 -15.11 -9.99
N GLN A 326 -28.73 -14.11 -9.37
CA GLN A 326 -27.93 -13.09 -10.06
C GLN A 326 -26.50 -13.54 -10.38
N THR A 327 -25.99 -14.59 -9.74
CA THR A 327 -24.59 -14.98 -9.90
C THR A 327 -24.35 -16.47 -10.08
N ARG A 328 -23.19 -16.80 -10.66
CA ARG A 328 -22.62 -18.15 -10.71
C ARG A 328 -21.17 -18.12 -10.25
N VAL A 329 -20.74 -19.15 -9.55
CA VAL A 329 -19.32 -19.35 -9.19
C VAL A 329 -18.87 -20.68 -9.78
N ILE A 330 -17.88 -20.62 -10.65
CA ILE A 330 -17.37 -21.77 -11.40
C ILE A 330 -15.90 -21.97 -11.10
N VAL A 331 -15.50 -23.20 -10.81
CA VAL A 331 -14.11 -23.63 -10.69
C VAL A 331 -13.82 -24.59 -11.83
N VAL A 332 -12.95 -24.18 -12.75
CA VAL A 332 -12.58 -24.99 -13.91
C VAL A 332 -11.54 -26.03 -13.49
N THR A 333 -11.80 -27.31 -13.78
CA THR A 333 -11.01 -28.43 -13.23
C THR A 333 -10.01 -29.07 -14.19
N ASP A 334 -10.14 -28.81 -15.49
CA ASP A 334 -9.43 -29.48 -16.58
C ASP A 334 -8.43 -28.58 -17.34
N VAL A 335 -8.20 -27.35 -16.86
CA VAL A 335 -7.16 -26.45 -17.38
C VAL A 335 -5.89 -26.59 -16.56
N ALA A 336 -4.77 -26.91 -17.20
CA ALA A 336 -3.47 -26.96 -16.54
C ALA A 336 -2.99 -25.52 -16.24
N ARG A 337 -3.11 -25.07 -14.99
CA ARG A 337 -2.78 -23.69 -14.57
C ARG A 337 -1.34 -23.24 -14.85
N ASP A 338 -0.40 -24.17 -14.99
CA ASP A 338 1.01 -23.90 -15.30
C ASP A 338 1.29 -23.87 -16.81
N ASP A 339 0.36 -24.37 -17.64
CA ASP A 339 0.39 -24.26 -19.10
C ASP A 339 -0.24 -22.93 -19.54
N LEU A 340 0.62 -22.01 -19.98
CA LEU A 340 0.19 -20.67 -20.39
C LEU A 340 -0.70 -20.67 -21.63
N ASP A 341 -0.55 -21.64 -22.54
CA ASP A 341 -1.36 -21.75 -23.75
C ASP A 341 -2.78 -22.20 -23.40
N GLN A 342 -2.93 -23.15 -22.48
CA GLN A 342 -4.24 -23.58 -21.97
C GLN A 342 -4.95 -22.47 -21.20
N VAL A 343 -4.23 -21.77 -20.32
CA VAL A 343 -4.79 -20.63 -19.58
C VAL A 343 -5.26 -19.54 -20.55
N ALA A 344 -4.45 -19.18 -21.55
CA ALA A 344 -4.85 -18.21 -22.56
C ALA A 344 -6.08 -18.67 -23.36
N ALA A 345 -6.16 -19.95 -23.73
CA ALA A 345 -7.32 -20.51 -24.40
C ALA A 345 -8.59 -20.44 -23.53
N ALA A 346 -8.47 -20.70 -22.22
CA ALA A 346 -9.57 -20.57 -21.27
C ALA A 346 -10.08 -19.13 -21.16
N TYR A 347 -9.17 -18.16 -20.96
CA TYR A 347 -9.50 -16.73 -20.92
C TYR A 347 -10.21 -16.29 -22.20
N ARG A 348 -9.64 -16.61 -23.37
CA ARG A 348 -10.25 -16.30 -24.67
C ARG A 348 -11.67 -16.85 -24.78
N SER A 349 -11.85 -18.13 -24.50
CA SER A 349 -13.15 -18.80 -24.64
C SER A 349 -14.21 -18.23 -23.68
N LEU A 350 -13.82 -17.92 -22.44
CA LEU A 350 -14.71 -17.32 -21.45
C LEU A 350 -15.10 -15.88 -21.81
N PHE A 351 -14.14 -15.06 -22.26
CA PHE A 351 -14.38 -13.67 -22.67
C PHE A 351 -15.31 -13.58 -23.89
N LEU A 352 -15.10 -14.48 -24.87
CA LEU A 352 -16.00 -14.61 -26.01
C LEU A 352 -17.40 -15.09 -25.58
N ALA A 353 -17.49 -15.98 -24.58
CA ALA A 353 -18.76 -16.50 -24.10
C ALA A 353 -19.61 -15.46 -23.37
N SER A 354 -18.98 -14.54 -22.62
CA SER A 354 -19.67 -13.41 -21.99
C SER A 354 -19.98 -12.25 -22.95
N GLY A 355 -19.40 -12.29 -24.16
CA GLY A 355 -19.48 -11.21 -25.13
C GLY A 355 -18.79 -9.93 -24.64
N GLY A 356 -17.65 -10.06 -23.96
CA GLY A 356 -17.00 -8.93 -23.29
C GLY A 356 -17.47 -8.71 -21.86
N GLY A 357 -17.26 -7.49 -21.35
CA GLY A 357 -17.57 -7.11 -19.97
C GLY A 357 -16.81 -7.94 -18.94
N ALA A 358 -15.57 -8.29 -19.25
CA ALA A 358 -14.81 -9.30 -18.53
C ALA A 358 -13.53 -8.74 -17.90
N LEU A 359 -13.29 -9.10 -16.65
CA LEU A 359 -12.08 -8.78 -15.91
C LEU A 359 -11.26 -10.04 -15.65
N GLY A 360 -10.06 -10.10 -16.22
CA GLY A 360 -9.10 -11.18 -15.99
C GLY A 360 -8.01 -10.79 -15.01
N LEU A 361 -7.92 -11.52 -13.90
CA LEU A 361 -7.00 -11.23 -12.81
C LEU A 361 -5.88 -12.27 -12.71
N PHE A 362 -4.65 -11.76 -12.65
CA PHE A 362 -3.42 -12.55 -12.59
C PHE A 362 -2.62 -12.25 -11.34
N THR A 363 -2.00 -13.29 -10.77
CA THR A 363 -1.07 -13.13 -9.65
C THR A 363 0.33 -12.66 -10.08
N ALA A 364 0.66 -12.76 -11.37
CA ALA A 364 1.98 -12.41 -11.93
C ALA A 364 1.88 -11.67 -13.28
N ILE A 365 2.64 -10.57 -13.40
CA ILE A 365 2.67 -9.69 -14.59
C ILE A 365 3.13 -10.46 -15.84
N ALA A 366 4.15 -11.32 -15.70
CA ALA A 366 4.65 -12.12 -16.81
C ALA A 366 3.55 -13.02 -17.44
N ARG A 367 2.66 -13.57 -16.60
CA ARG A 367 1.54 -14.40 -17.06
C ARG A 367 0.48 -13.56 -17.76
N LEU A 368 0.14 -12.39 -17.20
CA LEU A 368 -0.75 -11.43 -17.84
C LEU A 368 -0.27 -11.07 -19.25
N ARG A 369 0.99 -10.63 -19.38
CA ARG A 369 1.61 -10.30 -20.69
C ARG A 369 1.58 -11.50 -21.64
N GLY A 370 1.87 -12.67 -21.11
CA GLY A 370 1.87 -13.93 -21.84
C GLY A 370 0.50 -14.32 -22.41
N VAL A 371 -0.57 -14.14 -21.62
CA VAL A 371 -1.97 -14.37 -22.04
C VAL A 371 -2.42 -13.30 -23.02
N HIS A 372 -2.18 -12.01 -22.73
CA HIS A 372 -2.54 -10.90 -23.61
C HIS A 372 -2.05 -11.15 -25.04
N LYS A 373 -0.75 -11.45 -25.20
CA LYS A 373 -0.12 -11.72 -26.51
C LYS A 373 -0.83 -12.82 -27.30
N ARG A 374 -1.40 -13.82 -26.63
CA ARG A 374 -2.03 -14.99 -27.25
C ARG A 374 -3.48 -14.77 -27.63
N ILE A 375 -4.20 -13.93 -26.88
CA ILE A 375 -5.65 -13.75 -27.06
C ILE A 375 -6.00 -12.50 -27.86
N ALA A 376 -5.13 -11.48 -27.90
CA ALA A 376 -5.41 -10.20 -28.54
C ALA A 376 -5.92 -10.32 -30.00
N PRO A 377 -5.31 -11.13 -30.90
CA PRO A 377 -5.81 -11.26 -32.27
C PRO A 377 -7.24 -11.83 -32.35
N ALA A 378 -7.58 -12.75 -31.46
CA ALA A 378 -8.91 -13.37 -31.43
C ALA A 378 -9.96 -12.41 -30.84
N MET A 379 -9.58 -11.56 -29.88
CA MET A 379 -10.47 -10.53 -29.35
C MET A 379 -10.77 -9.47 -30.41
N GLU A 380 -9.74 -9.02 -31.14
CA GLU A 380 -9.89 -8.07 -32.24
C GLU A 380 -10.80 -8.60 -33.36
N GLN A 381 -10.62 -9.87 -33.76
CA GLN A 381 -11.51 -10.53 -34.74
C GLN A 381 -12.97 -10.61 -34.28
N ALA A 382 -13.20 -10.70 -32.97
CA ALA A 382 -14.55 -10.71 -32.38
C ALA A 382 -15.10 -9.30 -32.11
N GLY A 383 -14.34 -8.24 -32.41
CA GLY A 383 -14.72 -6.85 -32.14
C GLY A 383 -14.71 -6.48 -30.65
N LEU A 384 -14.03 -7.24 -29.80
CA LEU A 384 -13.93 -6.98 -28.37
C LEU A 384 -12.64 -6.22 -28.05
N MET A 385 -12.77 -5.06 -27.41
CA MET A 385 -11.62 -4.28 -26.95
C MET A 385 -10.91 -5.04 -25.82
N LEU A 386 -9.60 -5.30 -25.97
CA LEU A 386 -8.78 -5.90 -24.93
C LEU A 386 -7.81 -4.86 -24.36
N LEU A 387 -8.00 -4.55 -23.08
CA LEU A 387 -7.15 -3.69 -22.27
C LEU A 387 -6.25 -4.55 -21.39
N ALA A 388 -5.01 -4.12 -21.14
CA ALA A 388 -4.06 -4.86 -20.31
C ALA A 388 -3.10 -3.96 -19.54
N GLN A 389 -3.17 -4.06 -18.20
CA GLN A 389 -2.18 -3.44 -17.31
C GLN A 389 -0.77 -3.97 -17.63
N HIS A 390 0.24 -3.09 -17.61
CA HIS A 390 1.64 -3.40 -17.94
C HIS A 390 1.91 -3.82 -19.40
N VAL A 391 0.92 -3.72 -20.28
CA VAL A 391 1.11 -3.84 -21.73
C VAL A 391 0.78 -2.50 -22.38
N ASP A 392 -0.36 -1.94 -22.00
CA ASP A 392 -0.73 -0.60 -22.40
C ASP A 392 0.13 0.43 -21.68
N GLY A 393 0.58 1.47 -22.39
CA GLY A 393 1.33 2.60 -21.83
C GLY A 393 0.47 3.54 -20.96
N MET A 394 -0.72 3.12 -20.57
CA MET A 394 -1.69 3.86 -19.78
C MET A 394 -1.58 3.49 -18.29
N ASP A 395 -1.86 4.44 -17.41
CA ASP A 395 -1.98 4.17 -15.99
C ASP A 395 -3.23 3.35 -15.68
N THR A 396 -3.27 2.77 -14.47
CA THR A 396 -4.36 1.85 -14.08
C THR A 396 -5.72 2.54 -13.96
N SER A 397 -5.77 3.81 -13.54
CA SER A 397 -7.03 4.56 -13.47
C SER A 397 -7.61 4.78 -14.86
N THR A 398 -6.80 5.21 -15.82
CA THR A 398 -7.22 5.40 -17.21
C THR A 398 -7.76 4.11 -17.82
N LEU A 399 -7.10 2.97 -17.57
CA LEU A 399 -7.58 1.66 -18.03
C LEU A 399 -8.95 1.29 -17.45
N VAL A 400 -9.16 1.54 -16.15
CA VAL A 400 -10.44 1.28 -15.48
C VAL A 400 -11.54 2.19 -15.99
N ASP A 401 -11.24 3.46 -16.27
CA ASP A 401 -12.21 4.42 -16.81
C ASP A 401 -12.67 4.03 -18.23
N ILE A 402 -11.75 3.58 -19.09
CA ILE A 402 -12.10 3.05 -20.42
C ILE A 402 -12.95 1.79 -20.26
N PHE A 403 -12.54 0.84 -19.41
CA PHE A 403 -13.28 -0.39 -19.14
C PHE A 403 -14.69 -0.12 -18.58
N ARG A 404 -14.86 0.96 -17.81
CA ARG A 404 -16.17 1.39 -17.31
C ARG A 404 -17.06 1.89 -18.45
N ALA A 405 -16.50 2.67 -19.38
CA ALA A 405 -17.23 3.30 -20.48
C ALA A 405 -17.61 2.32 -21.60
N GLU A 406 -16.78 1.33 -21.86
CA GLU A 406 -16.95 0.37 -22.95
C GLU A 406 -17.57 -0.95 -22.45
N GLU A 407 -18.87 -1.17 -22.69
CA GLU A 407 -19.64 -2.29 -22.09
C GLU A 407 -19.12 -3.69 -22.42
N ASP A 408 -18.52 -3.85 -23.59
CA ASP A 408 -18.04 -5.14 -24.09
C ASP A 408 -16.50 -5.22 -24.10
N ALA A 409 -15.83 -4.26 -23.46
CA ALA A 409 -14.38 -4.35 -23.25
C ALA A 409 -14.02 -5.49 -22.30
N CYS A 410 -12.79 -5.96 -22.43
CA CYS A 410 -12.16 -6.92 -21.53
C CYS A 410 -10.90 -6.31 -20.94
N LEU A 411 -10.70 -6.40 -19.63
CA LEU A 411 -9.53 -5.86 -18.94
C LEU A 411 -8.72 -7.00 -18.31
N LEU A 412 -7.42 -7.07 -18.63
CA LEU A 412 -6.46 -7.93 -17.94
C LEU A 412 -5.70 -7.10 -16.90
N GLY A 413 -5.67 -7.56 -15.66
CA GLY A 413 -5.10 -6.82 -14.53
C GLY A 413 -4.47 -7.70 -13.46
N THR A 414 -3.76 -7.05 -12.54
CA THR A 414 -3.28 -7.65 -11.29
C THR A 414 -4.21 -7.30 -10.12
N ASP A 415 -3.82 -7.64 -8.88
CA ASP A 415 -4.54 -7.26 -7.65
C ASP A 415 -4.89 -5.76 -7.59
N ALA A 416 -4.02 -4.89 -8.13
CA ALA A 416 -4.28 -3.44 -8.15
C ALA A 416 -5.55 -3.07 -8.94
N VAL A 417 -5.82 -3.77 -10.06
CA VAL A 417 -7.03 -3.54 -10.85
C VAL A 417 -8.27 -4.04 -10.09
N ARG A 418 -8.19 -5.19 -9.42
CA ARG A 418 -9.29 -5.70 -8.57
C ARG A 418 -9.70 -4.68 -7.52
N ASP A 419 -8.72 -4.07 -6.85
CA ASP A 419 -8.99 -3.16 -5.73
C ASP A 419 -9.59 -1.84 -6.22
N GLY A 420 -9.14 -1.33 -7.38
CA GLY A 420 -9.60 -0.07 -7.96
C GLY A 420 -10.83 -0.13 -8.87
N VAL A 421 -11.33 -1.31 -9.25
CA VAL A 421 -12.43 -1.43 -10.22
C VAL A 421 -13.80 -1.13 -9.59
N ASP A 422 -14.39 0.00 -10.00
CA ASP A 422 -15.75 0.37 -9.66
C ASP A 422 -16.65 0.49 -10.88
N VAL A 423 -16.86 -0.64 -11.55
CA VAL A 423 -17.66 -0.75 -12.77
C VAL A 423 -19.01 -1.43 -12.48
N PRO A 424 -20.14 -0.69 -12.44
CA PRO A 424 -21.48 -1.27 -12.32
C PRO A 424 -22.04 -1.70 -13.67
N GLY A 425 -23.02 -2.61 -13.67
CA GLY A 425 -23.77 -2.96 -14.86
C GLY A 425 -23.02 -3.86 -15.85
N ARG A 426 -23.42 -3.78 -17.11
CA ARG A 426 -22.99 -4.68 -18.19
C ARG A 426 -21.49 -4.69 -18.43
N SER A 427 -20.80 -3.58 -18.15
CA SER A 427 -19.35 -3.44 -18.33
C SER A 427 -18.53 -4.40 -17.44
N LEU A 428 -19.08 -4.90 -16.32
CA LEU A 428 -18.44 -5.95 -15.51
C LEU A 428 -19.42 -7.07 -15.17
N ARG A 429 -19.45 -8.09 -16.02
CA ARG A 429 -20.32 -9.27 -15.87
C ARG A 429 -19.54 -10.57 -15.68
N LEU A 430 -18.25 -10.61 -16.02
CA LEU A 430 -17.42 -11.79 -15.86
C LEU A 430 -16.13 -11.44 -15.12
N ILE A 431 -15.79 -12.18 -14.08
CA ILE A 431 -14.48 -12.11 -13.43
C ILE A 431 -13.81 -13.48 -13.56
N VAL A 432 -12.57 -13.51 -14.04
CA VAL A 432 -11.78 -14.74 -14.20
C VAL A 432 -10.45 -14.62 -13.46
N PHE A 433 -10.24 -15.44 -12.44
CA PHE A 433 -8.96 -15.60 -11.77
C PHE A 433 -8.16 -16.76 -12.37
N ASP A 434 -6.89 -16.53 -12.67
CA ASP A 434 -6.02 -17.59 -13.15
C ASP A 434 -5.60 -18.55 -12.02
N ARG A 435 -5.56 -18.06 -10.78
CA ARG A 435 -5.16 -18.78 -9.57
C ARG A 435 -5.90 -18.29 -8.34
N VAL A 436 -5.97 -19.12 -7.30
CA VAL A 436 -6.39 -18.65 -5.98
C VAL A 436 -5.45 -17.52 -5.50
N PRO A 437 -5.96 -16.35 -5.07
CA PRO A 437 -5.14 -15.18 -4.76
C PRO A 437 -4.52 -15.25 -3.35
N TRP A 438 -3.69 -16.27 -3.12
CA TRP A 438 -2.95 -16.44 -1.87
C TRP A 438 -2.05 -15.23 -1.57
N PRO A 439 -1.84 -14.87 -0.29
CA PRO A 439 -0.87 -13.84 0.07
C PRO A 439 0.54 -14.24 -0.40
N ARG A 440 1.33 -13.25 -0.78
CA ARG A 440 2.74 -13.47 -1.11
C ARG A 440 3.49 -13.78 0.18
N PRO A 441 4.38 -14.78 0.19
CA PRO A 441 5.11 -15.18 1.40
C PRO A 441 6.30 -14.25 1.67
N ASP A 442 6.04 -12.94 1.67
CA ASP A 442 7.05 -11.92 1.97
C ASP A 442 7.40 -11.88 3.48
N ILE A 443 8.45 -11.16 3.88
CA ILE A 443 8.93 -11.14 5.27
C ILE A 443 7.83 -10.68 6.23
N LEU A 444 7.12 -9.59 5.88
CA LEU A 444 6.04 -9.05 6.69
C LEU A 444 4.90 -10.06 6.85
N HIS A 445 4.51 -10.71 5.74
CA HIS A 445 3.52 -11.78 5.74
C HIS A 445 3.96 -12.96 6.59
N ARG A 446 5.21 -13.44 6.47
CA ARG A 446 5.70 -14.58 7.28
C ARG A 446 5.60 -14.29 8.78
N VAL A 447 5.98 -13.09 9.22
CA VAL A 447 5.91 -12.68 10.62
C VAL A 447 4.45 -12.54 11.07
N ARG A 448 3.61 -11.84 10.30
CA ARG A 448 2.18 -11.70 10.60
C ARG A 448 1.44 -13.03 10.61
N ARG A 449 1.78 -13.93 9.69
CA ARG A 449 1.24 -15.29 9.65
C ARG A 449 1.57 -16.05 10.92
N ALA A 450 2.79 -15.94 11.45
CA ALA A 450 3.13 -16.55 12.73
C ALA A 450 2.32 -15.95 13.89
N HIS A 451 2.13 -14.63 13.89
CA HIS A 451 1.40 -13.90 14.93
C HIS A 451 -0.12 -14.15 14.91
N PHE A 452 -0.75 -14.11 13.74
CA PHE A 452 -2.22 -14.17 13.57
C PHE A 452 -2.77 -15.59 13.32
N GLY A 453 -2.07 -16.63 13.77
CA GLY A 453 -2.61 -18.00 13.78
C GLY A 453 -2.38 -18.83 12.50
N GLY A 454 -1.31 -18.55 11.77
CA GLY A 454 -0.78 -19.41 10.73
C GLY A 454 -1.70 -19.50 9.51
N GLN A 455 -2.11 -20.72 9.16
CA GLN A 455 -2.99 -20.95 8.01
C GLN A 455 -4.31 -20.17 8.10
N ARG A 456 -4.85 -19.93 9.30
CA ARG A 456 -6.08 -19.16 9.47
C ARG A 456 -5.95 -17.73 8.95
N TYR A 457 -4.78 -17.12 9.13
CA TYR A 457 -4.48 -15.79 8.60
C TYR A 457 -4.47 -15.78 7.07
N ASP A 458 -3.79 -16.74 6.44
CA ASP A 458 -3.75 -16.87 4.97
C ASP A 458 -5.15 -17.06 4.38
N ASP A 459 -5.97 -17.86 5.06
CA ASP A 459 -7.32 -18.17 4.67
C ASP A 459 -8.22 -16.94 4.75
N ALA A 460 -8.11 -16.17 5.84
CA ALA A 460 -8.88 -14.95 6.03
C ALA A 460 -8.53 -13.88 4.99
N LEU A 461 -7.22 -13.70 4.70
CA LEU A 461 -6.77 -12.79 3.64
C LEU A 461 -7.29 -13.23 2.27
N THR A 462 -7.24 -14.52 1.98
CA THR A 462 -7.68 -15.06 0.69
C THR A 462 -9.20 -14.98 0.53
N ARG A 463 -9.97 -15.31 1.57
CA ARG A 463 -11.44 -15.12 1.58
C ARG A 463 -11.81 -13.66 1.40
N LEU A 464 -11.11 -12.73 2.07
CA LEU A 464 -11.35 -11.30 1.91
C LEU A 464 -11.10 -10.84 0.46
N ARG A 465 -10.00 -11.26 -0.17
CA ARG A 465 -9.70 -10.94 -1.58
C ARG A 465 -10.75 -11.47 -2.55
N LEU A 466 -11.20 -12.71 -2.33
CA LEU A 466 -12.27 -13.32 -3.13
C LEU A 466 -13.62 -12.60 -2.92
N LYS A 467 -13.98 -12.28 -1.66
CA LYS A 467 -15.17 -11.48 -1.31
C LYS A 467 -15.17 -10.12 -2.00
N GLN A 468 -14.04 -9.42 -1.92
CA GLN A 468 -13.87 -8.11 -2.52
C GLN A 468 -14.01 -8.17 -4.04
N ALA A 469 -13.37 -9.14 -4.70
CA ALA A 469 -13.53 -9.33 -6.15
C ALA A 469 -14.97 -9.69 -6.53
N PHE A 470 -15.58 -10.65 -5.82
CA PHE A 470 -16.95 -11.08 -6.10
C PHE A 470 -17.96 -9.95 -5.91
N GLY A 471 -17.80 -9.13 -4.86
CA GLY A 471 -18.65 -7.97 -4.59
C GLY A 471 -18.62 -6.90 -5.70
N ARG A 472 -17.68 -6.97 -6.65
CA ARG A 472 -17.66 -6.11 -7.83
C ARG A 472 -18.71 -6.51 -8.89
N LEU A 473 -19.21 -7.75 -8.88
CA LEU A 473 -20.15 -8.28 -9.89
C LEU A 473 -21.58 -7.77 -9.74
N VAL A 474 -22.03 -7.48 -8.52
CA VAL A 474 -23.42 -7.09 -8.24
C VAL A 474 -23.43 -5.81 -7.42
N ARG A 475 -23.78 -4.70 -8.07
CA ARG A 475 -23.95 -3.37 -7.45
C ARG A 475 -25.38 -2.85 -7.54
N ARG A 476 -26.14 -3.33 -8.51
CA ARG A 476 -27.55 -2.99 -8.76
C ARG A 476 -28.43 -4.24 -8.71
N ALA A 477 -29.73 -4.04 -8.54
CA ALA A 477 -30.69 -5.13 -8.39
C ALA A 477 -30.86 -5.98 -9.68
N ASP A 478 -30.50 -5.42 -10.82
CA ASP A 478 -30.54 -6.06 -12.14
C ASP A 478 -29.18 -6.59 -12.61
N ASP A 479 -28.10 -6.33 -11.85
CA ASP A 479 -26.78 -6.84 -12.19
C ASP A 479 -26.76 -8.36 -12.15
N ARG A 480 -26.06 -8.96 -13.11
CA ARG A 480 -25.85 -10.40 -13.22
C ARG A 480 -24.38 -10.66 -13.53
N GLY A 481 -23.78 -11.63 -12.88
CA GLY A 481 -22.35 -11.86 -13.03
C GLY A 481 -21.89 -13.30 -12.81
N VAL A 482 -20.83 -13.70 -13.51
CA VAL A 482 -20.18 -15.00 -13.32
C VAL A 482 -18.77 -14.80 -12.79
N PHE A 483 -18.44 -15.52 -11.73
CA PHE A 483 -17.09 -15.60 -11.19
C PHE A 483 -16.48 -16.95 -11.58
N VAL A 484 -15.34 -16.93 -12.26
CA VAL A 484 -14.63 -18.13 -12.71
C VAL A 484 -13.24 -18.19 -12.09
N LEU A 485 -12.85 -19.36 -11.62
CA LEU A 485 -11.52 -19.64 -11.11
C LEU A 485 -10.90 -20.79 -11.90
N LEU A 486 -9.77 -20.54 -12.57
CA LEU A 486 -9.02 -21.55 -13.34
C LEU A 486 -8.06 -22.37 -12.46
N ASP A 487 -8.44 -22.61 -11.20
CA ASP A 487 -7.61 -23.32 -10.21
C ASP A 487 -8.42 -24.41 -9.51
N ARG A 488 -8.26 -25.64 -10.00
CA ARG A 488 -8.89 -26.85 -9.44
C ARG A 488 -8.59 -27.05 -7.95
N MET A 489 -7.52 -26.44 -7.43
CA MET A 489 -7.05 -26.60 -6.05
C MET A 489 -7.74 -25.66 -5.05
N LEU A 490 -8.78 -24.91 -5.43
CA LEU A 490 -9.56 -24.11 -4.48
C LEU A 490 -9.98 -24.97 -3.27
N PRO A 491 -9.55 -24.66 -2.03
CA PRO A 491 -9.98 -25.41 -0.86
C PRO A 491 -11.45 -25.14 -0.52
N SER A 492 -12.20 -26.16 -0.08
CA SER A 492 -13.60 -26.01 0.37
C SER A 492 -13.75 -25.01 1.52
N ARG A 493 -12.76 -24.91 2.41
CA ARG A 493 -12.70 -23.94 3.51
C ARG A 493 -12.64 -22.46 3.07
N LEU A 494 -12.44 -22.18 1.79
CA LEU A 494 -12.54 -20.83 1.23
C LEU A 494 -13.92 -20.54 0.62
N ALA A 495 -14.83 -21.51 0.58
CA ALA A 495 -16.16 -21.35 -0.02
C ALA A 495 -17.00 -20.25 0.65
N GLY A 496 -16.79 -20.01 1.95
CA GLY A 496 -17.42 -18.90 2.68
C GLY A 496 -16.97 -17.50 2.26
N ALA A 497 -16.12 -17.40 1.23
CA ALA A 497 -15.89 -16.16 0.51
C ALA A 497 -17.10 -15.71 -0.32
N PHE A 498 -18.02 -16.61 -0.67
CA PHE A 498 -19.18 -16.30 -1.50
C PHE A 498 -20.46 -16.20 -0.64
N PRO A 499 -21.45 -15.37 -1.04
CA PRO A 499 -22.69 -15.23 -0.30
C PRO A 499 -23.48 -16.54 -0.17
N ASP A 500 -24.27 -16.63 0.90
CA ASP A 500 -25.15 -17.77 1.13
C ASP A 500 -26.09 -18.01 -0.06
N GLY A 501 -26.28 -19.28 -0.42
CA GLY A 501 -27.12 -19.69 -1.55
C GLY A 501 -26.40 -19.72 -2.92
N VAL A 502 -25.22 -19.12 -3.05
CA VAL A 502 -24.41 -19.22 -4.27
C VAL A 502 -23.70 -20.58 -4.31
N ARG A 503 -24.03 -21.41 -5.30
CA ARG A 503 -23.39 -22.72 -5.48
C ARG A 503 -22.08 -22.58 -6.23
N ILE A 504 -21.06 -23.28 -5.75
CA ILE A 504 -19.76 -23.39 -6.41
C ILE A 504 -19.76 -24.65 -7.28
N GLU A 505 -19.76 -24.46 -8.59
CA GLU A 505 -19.76 -25.56 -9.56
C GLU A 505 -18.33 -25.89 -9.97
N ARG A 506 -17.98 -27.19 -9.93
CA ARG A 506 -16.66 -27.70 -10.33
C ARG A 506 -16.83 -28.49 -11.62
N ILE A 507 -16.48 -27.88 -12.75
CA ILE A 507 -16.80 -28.39 -14.08
C ILE A 507 -15.62 -28.18 -15.05
N GLY A 508 -15.69 -28.83 -16.22
CA GLY A 508 -14.70 -28.64 -17.28
C GLY A 508 -14.87 -27.30 -18.01
N LEU A 509 -13.83 -26.86 -18.73
CA LEU A 509 -13.84 -25.57 -19.43
C LEU A 509 -14.97 -25.46 -20.46
N ALA A 510 -15.26 -26.54 -21.18
CA ALA A 510 -16.32 -26.55 -22.19
C ALA A 510 -17.71 -26.31 -21.57
N GLU A 511 -17.98 -26.96 -20.43
CA GLU A 511 -19.22 -26.78 -19.66
C GLU A 511 -19.29 -25.37 -19.06
N ALA A 512 -18.17 -24.86 -18.51
CA ALA A 512 -18.10 -23.50 -17.98
C ALA A 512 -18.40 -22.44 -19.06
N VAL A 513 -17.88 -22.61 -20.27
CA VAL A 513 -18.16 -21.73 -21.41
C VAL A 513 -19.64 -21.80 -21.82
N ALA A 514 -20.25 -22.99 -21.80
CA ALA A 514 -21.67 -23.16 -22.09
C ALA A 514 -22.55 -22.49 -21.02
N GLU A 515 -22.22 -22.66 -19.74
CA GLU A 515 -22.93 -22.03 -18.62
C GLU A 515 -22.81 -20.51 -18.68
N VAL A 516 -21.62 -19.95 -18.90
CA VAL A 516 -21.41 -18.49 -19.06
C VAL A 516 -22.29 -17.95 -20.19
N ARG A 517 -22.29 -18.62 -21.36
CA ARG A 517 -23.09 -18.20 -22.51
C ARG A 517 -24.59 -18.28 -22.21
N GLY A 518 -25.05 -19.41 -21.67
CA GLY A 518 -26.46 -19.64 -21.34
C GLY A 518 -26.97 -18.66 -20.27
N PHE A 519 -26.13 -18.35 -19.28
CA PHE A 519 -26.47 -17.43 -18.21
C PHE A 519 -26.80 -16.04 -18.75
N PHE A 520 -26.04 -15.51 -19.71
CA PHE A 520 -26.30 -14.17 -20.26
C PHE A 520 -27.28 -14.14 -21.44
N GLN A 521 -27.54 -15.28 -22.09
CA GLN A 521 -28.53 -15.39 -23.18
C GLN A 521 -29.95 -15.67 -22.69
N GLY A 522 -30.11 -16.24 -21.49
CA GLY A 522 -31.41 -16.48 -20.88
C GLY A 522 -32.07 -15.17 -20.43
N ASN A 523 -32.90 -14.62 -21.30
CA ASN A 523 -33.91 -13.60 -21.01
C ASN A 523 -35.28 -14.09 -21.49
#